data_AF-A0A1G5D9C2-F1
#
_entry.id   AF-A0A1G5D9C2-F1
#
_cell.length_a   1.000
_cell.length_b   1.000
_cell.length_c   1.000
_cell.angle_alpha   90.00
_cell.angle_beta   90.00
_cell.angle_gamma   90.00
#
_symmetry.space_group_name_H-M   'P 1'
#
loop_
_entity.id
_entity.type
_entity.pdbx_description
1 polymer ?
#
loop_
_entity_poly.entity_id
_entity_poly.type
_entity_poly.pdbx_seq_one_letter_code
_entity_poly.pdbx_strand_id
1 'polypeptide(L)'
;MSRENDIRKKKRRRQQGRERQKGPDRETLRDFKNKLIAFFVTILLIVVIIAIAFGSRIKAAMQAEGGFGVHTIMAVLYPEKYSYSTQMANLNEYFQLFADGDIAIILQDERINSRAKLLNDRVYFSSDTVSDLFTDRFYINNDEEVLLYTTADDIYRVNIGKDGTGYTTDLTGAVDLGYPVAVRSGDGTLYIAADYVKMFSNFSYDFYKDPNRMQVYTQWGSDRVAQVNADTQVRYQGGIKSNVLRNISQGENVEVLETMENWTKVKTDDCFIGYIENNKLSEYTDVVRTPVTDAYDPVADYSQKSVRADEPVLLGFHQIGVTDDGTALANVTEGKTGINVVSPTWYFLKDSDGSYLDNGTASYVDAAHAKGYKVWALIEDMTNEFDEYELFSSSENRKRLIDNLIASLTKVGADGINIDLEKIDTKTGPHYVQFLRELSIETRKNGLVLSVDDYAPNEGNRYYNYKEQGLVADYVMLMQYNEHWSGSDAGSVASATFVATGIDNTVALGVPENKIVSILPFYTRIWKTEGNETGSDAVGMDVATAFAANHSIELNWDDELAQYHGEVTEGSAKYMVWIEDEDSMKAKLAIVAGKGVAGAGGWRLGLESEGTWDWFTAAFASAQ
;
A
#
# COMPACT_ATOMS: atom_id res chain seq x y z
N MET A 1 -31.57 -3.19 -95.37
CA MET A 1 -30.52 -4.14 -94.95
C MET A 1 -31.12 -5.37 -94.26
N SER A 2 -31.93 -6.14 -94.99
CA SER A 2 -32.78 -7.24 -94.49
C SER A 2 -32.43 -8.60 -95.13
N ARG A 3 -31.16 -8.82 -95.53
CA ARG A 3 -30.73 -10.07 -96.18
C ARG A 3 -29.47 -10.72 -95.59
N GLU A 4 -28.75 -10.07 -94.67
CA GLU A 4 -27.56 -10.65 -94.02
C GLU A 4 -27.82 -11.30 -92.65
N ASN A 5 -28.87 -10.90 -91.93
CA ASN A 5 -29.19 -11.50 -90.63
C ASN A 5 -29.83 -12.90 -90.72
N ASP A 6 -30.42 -13.25 -91.86
CA ASP A 6 -31.08 -14.55 -92.06
C ASP A 6 -30.10 -15.69 -92.38
N ILE A 7 -28.91 -15.36 -92.87
CA ILE A 7 -27.87 -16.34 -93.22
C ILE A 7 -27.07 -16.76 -91.97
N ARG A 8 -26.93 -15.88 -90.96
CA ARG A 8 -26.29 -16.21 -89.67
C ARG A 8 -27.17 -17.07 -88.75
N LYS A 9 -28.51 -16.93 -88.79
CA LYS A 9 -29.44 -17.79 -88.02
C LYS A 9 -29.55 -19.21 -88.58
N LYS A 10 -29.40 -19.42 -89.90
CA LYS A 10 -29.42 -20.76 -90.53
C LYS A 10 -28.14 -21.59 -90.33
N LYS A 11 -26.97 -20.96 -90.08
CA LYS A 11 -25.71 -21.68 -89.78
C LYS A 11 -25.60 -22.18 -88.34
N ARG A 12 -26.15 -21.46 -87.34
CA ARG A 12 -26.16 -21.95 -85.93
C ARG A 12 -27.16 -23.07 -85.66
N ARG A 13 -28.30 -23.10 -86.36
CA ARG A 13 -29.29 -24.20 -86.25
C ARG A 13 -28.83 -25.54 -86.84
N ARG A 14 -27.75 -25.57 -87.63
CA ARG A 14 -27.17 -26.81 -88.19
C ARG A 14 -26.02 -27.40 -87.35
N GLN A 15 -25.58 -26.71 -86.29
CA GLN A 15 -24.49 -27.19 -85.42
C GLN A 15 -24.97 -27.67 -84.03
N GLN A 16 -26.24 -27.42 -83.66
CA GLN A 16 -26.87 -27.93 -82.43
C GLN A 16 -27.70 -29.21 -82.64
N GLY A 17 -27.61 -29.85 -83.81
CA GLY A 17 -28.38 -31.04 -84.18
C GLY A 17 -27.67 -32.39 -84.03
N ARG A 18 -26.45 -32.43 -83.47
CA ARG A 18 -25.70 -33.68 -83.27
C ARG A 18 -24.94 -33.67 -81.94
N GLU A 19 -25.67 -33.75 -80.85
CA GLU A 19 -25.21 -34.37 -79.59
C GLU A 19 -26.45 -34.61 -78.72
N ARG A 20 -27.18 -35.70 -79.03
CA ARG A 20 -28.16 -36.27 -78.11
C ARG A 20 -27.47 -37.39 -77.32
N GLN A 21 -27.58 -37.27 -76.00
CA GLN A 21 -27.66 -38.34 -75.00
C GLN A 21 -26.43 -39.24 -74.79
N LYS A 22 -25.61 -38.89 -73.80
CA LYS A 22 -25.10 -39.88 -72.84
C LYS A 22 -25.84 -39.66 -71.52
N GLY A 23 -26.51 -40.69 -71.00
CA GLY A 23 -27.08 -40.67 -69.65
C GLY A 23 -25.97 -40.52 -68.58
N PRO A 24 -26.31 -40.13 -67.34
CA PRO A 24 -25.31 -39.95 -66.28
C PRO A 24 -24.53 -41.25 -66.06
N ASP A 25 -23.21 -41.13 -65.95
CA ASP A 25 -22.30 -42.27 -65.75
C ASP A 25 -22.57 -42.94 -64.39
N ARG A 26 -22.42 -44.28 -64.32
CA ARG A 26 -22.73 -45.10 -63.14
C ARG A 26 -22.05 -44.60 -61.86
N GLU A 27 -20.90 -43.95 -61.98
CA GLU A 27 -20.14 -43.40 -60.86
C GLU A 27 -20.84 -42.18 -60.22
N THR A 28 -21.42 -41.28 -61.05
CA THR A 28 -22.20 -40.13 -60.57
C THR A 28 -23.52 -40.54 -59.88
N LEU A 29 -24.16 -41.62 -60.36
CA LEU A 29 -25.35 -42.20 -59.71
C LEU A 29 -25.02 -42.85 -58.37
N ARG A 30 -23.83 -43.43 -58.22
CA ARG A 30 -23.37 -44.07 -56.98
C ARG A 30 -22.97 -43.03 -55.92
N ASP A 31 -22.30 -41.96 -56.32
CA ASP A 31 -21.95 -40.85 -55.42
C ASP A 31 -23.20 -40.08 -54.94
N PHE A 32 -24.17 -39.87 -55.84
CA PHE A 32 -25.47 -39.31 -55.46
C PHE A 32 -26.22 -40.21 -54.48
N LYS A 33 -26.24 -41.53 -54.69
CA LYS A 33 -26.84 -42.49 -53.74
C LYS A 33 -26.13 -42.48 -52.39
N ASN A 34 -24.80 -42.43 -52.36
CA ASN A 34 -24.05 -42.42 -51.10
C ASN A 34 -24.25 -41.13 -50.31
N LYS A 35 -24.30 -39.97 -50.99
CA LYS A 35 -24.65 -38.68 -50.37
C LYS A 35 -26.09 -38.66 -49.87
N LEU A 36 -27.02 -39.26 -50.62
CA LEU A 36 -28.40 -39.45 -50.15
C LEU A 36 -28.46 -40.31 -48.89
N ILE A 37 -27.76 -41.46 -48.88
CA ILE A 37 -27.71 -42.37 -47.75
C ILE A 37 -27.09 -41.67 -46.53
N ALA A 38 -25.98 -40.96 -46.69
CA ALA A 38 -25.37 -40.20 -45.59
C ALA A 38 -26.31 -39.12 -45.04
N PHE A 39 -27.01 -38.40 -45.92
CA PHE A 39 -28.01 -37.41 -45.53
C PHE A 39 -29.17 -38.04 -44.73
N PHE A 40 -29.68 -39.19 -45.19
CA PHE A 40 -30.73 -39.92 -44.48
C PHE A 40 -30.25 -40.49 -43.14
N VAL A 41 -29.00 -40.98 -43.04
CA VAL A 41 -28.41 -41.49 -41.80
C VAL A 41 -28.24 -40.37 -40.76
N THR A 42 -27.80 -39.17 -41.19
CA THR A 42 -27.70 -38.01 -40.28
C THR A 42 -29.07 -37.55 -39.78
N ILE A 43 -30.08 -37.51 -40.65
CA ILE A 43 -31.46 -37.21 -40.24
C ILE A 43 -31.97 -38.27 -39.26
N LEU A 44 -31.71 -39.56 -39.54
CA LEU A 44 -32.13 -40.65 -38.67
C LEU A 44 -31.46 -40.55 -37.29
N LEU A 45 -30.17 -40.20 -37.22
CA LEU A 45 -29.45 -39.98 -35.97
C LEU A 45 -30.04 -38.82 -35.16
N ILE A 46 -30.35 -37.69 -35.80
CA ILE A 46 -31.01 -36.54 -35.15
C ILE A 46 -32.39 -36.95 -34.62
N VAL A 47 -33.18 -37.68 -35.42
CA VAL A 47 -34.50 -38.18 -35.00
C VAL A 47 -34.38 -39.17 -33.84
N VAL A 48 -33.36 -40.03 -33.82
CA VAL A 48 -33.10 -40.98 -32.72
C VAL A 48 -32.68 -40.24 -31.45
N ILE A 49 -31.82 -39.23 -31.53
CA ILE A 49 -31.43 -38.40 -30.37
C ILE A 49 -32.65 -37.66 -29.80
N ILE A 50 -33.47 -37.04 -30.67
CA ILE A 50 -34.70 -36.36 -30.27
C ILE A 50 -35.70 -37.36 -29.65
N ALA A 51 -35.83 -38.57 -30.22
CA ALA A 51 -36.71 -39.60 -29.69
C ALA A 51 -36.23 -40.16 -28.34
N ILE A 52 -34.93 -40.24 -28.10
CA ILE A 52 -34.37 -40.70 -26.81
C ILE A 52 -34.53 -39.61 -25.74
N ALA A 53 -34.20 -38.36 -26.06
CA ALA A 53 -34.24 -37.25 -25.10
C ALA A 53 -35.67 -36.76 -24.79
N PHE A 54 -36.56 -36.79 -25.78
CA PHE A 54 -37.90 -36.17 -25.69
C PHE A 54 -39.05 -37.11 -26.02
N GLY A 55 -38.79 -38.41 -26.20
CA GLY A 55 -39.78 -39.38 -26.70
C GLY A 55 -41.05 -39.47 -25.88
N SER A 56 -40.97 -39.37 -24.55
CA SER A 56 -42.15 -39.38 -23.67
C SER A 56 -43.03 -38.14 -23.86
N ARG A 57 -42.42 -36.95 -24.03
CA ARG A 57 -43.10 -35.67 -24.24
C ARG A 57 -43.66 -35.53 -25.64
N ILE A 58 -42.91 -35.97 -26.65
CA ILE A 58 -43.37 -36.04 -28.05
C ILE A 58 -44.58 -36.99 -28.15
N LYS A 59 -44.55 -38.13 -27.46
CA LYS A 59 -45.68 -39.06 -27.42
C LYS A 59 -46.92 -38.44 -26.77
N ALA A 60 -46.76 -37.65 -25.71
CA ALA A 60 -47.86 -36.92 -25.08
C ALA A 60 -48.43 -35.82 -26.01
N ALA A 61 -47.57 -35.06 -26.69
CA ALA A 61 -47.97 -34.05 -27.67
C ALA A 61 -48.69 -34.66 -28.88
N MET A 62 -48.23 -35.82 -29.37
CA MET A 62 -48.90 -36.59 -30.43
C MET A 62 -50.31 -37.04 -30.04
N GLN A 63 -50.53 -37.39 -28.78
CA GLN A 63 -51.85 -37.79 -28.27
C GLN A 63 -52.81 -36.60 -28.16
N ALA A 64 -52.29 -35.40 -27.90
CA ALA A 64 -53.07 -34.17 -27.84
C ALA A 64 -53.42 -33.61 -29.24
N GLU A 65 -52.51 -33.71 -30.21
CA GLU A 65 -52.64 -33.09 -31.54
C GLU A 65 -53.09 -34.07 -32.65
N GLY A 66 -53.24 -35.36 -32.35
CA GLY A 66 -53.81 -36.34 -33.29
C GLY A 66 -52.88 -36.81 -34.42
N GLY A 67 -51.56 -36.64 -34.29
CA GLY A 67 -50.59 -37.13 -35.29
C GLY A 67 -49.13 -36.74 -34.99
N PHE A 68 -48.19 -37.28 -35.77
CA PHE A 68 -46.76 -36.92 -35.71
C PHE A 68 -46.40 -36.03 -36.90
N GLY A 69 -46.07 -34.77 -36.66
CA GLY A 69 -45.61 -33.83 -37.68
C GLY A 69 -44.48 -32.92 -37.17
N VAL A 70 -43.87 -32.15 -38.09
CA VAL A 70 -42.86 -31.13 -37.74
C VAL A 70 -43.41 -30.13 -36.72
N HIS A 71 -44.71 -29.81 -36.79
CA HIS A 71 -45.39 -28.96 -35.82
C HIS A 71 -45.42 -29.55 -34.41
N THR A 72 -45.55 -30.87 -34.25
CA THR A 72 -45.54 -31.54 -32.93
C THR A 72 -44.13 -31.57 -32.32
N ILE A 73 -43.10 -31.76 -33.15
CA ILE A 73 -41.70 -31.64 -32.72
C ILE A 73 -41.39 -30.19 -32.32
N MET A 74 -41.85 -29.22 -33.12
CA MET A 74 -41.73 -27.80 -32.77
C MET A 74 -42.54 -27.44 -31.53
N ALA A 75 -43.73 -28.00 -31.31
CA ALA A 75 -44.55 -27.77 -30.12
C ALA A 75 -43.87 -28.25 -28.83
N VAL A 76 -42.99 -29.25 -28.92
CA VAL A 76 -42.20 -29.75 -27.78
C VAL A 76 -40.88 -28.98 -27.64
N LEU A 77 -40.14 -28.79 -28.74
CA LEU A 77 -38.81 -28.19 -28.73
C LEU A 77 -38.83 -26.66 -28.64
N TYR A 78 -39.86 -25.98 -29.15
CA TYR A 78 -39.94 -24.52 -29.17
C TYR A 78 -40.14 -23.96 -27.74
N PRO A 79 -41.07 -24.47 -26.91
CA PRO A 79 -41.14 -24.08 -25.51
C PRO A 79 -39.86 -24.44 -24.75
N GLU A 80 -39.24 -25.59 -25.01
CA GLU A 80 -37.99 -25.96 -24.32
C GLU A 80 -36.80 -25.09 -24.73
N LYS A 81 -36.73 -24.61 -25.98
CA LYS A 81 -35.64 -23.74 -26.41
C LYS A 81 -35.82 -22.29 -25.93
N TYR A 82 -37.06 -21.79 -25.88
CA TYR A 82 -37.37 -20.39 -25.58
C TYR A 82 -37.99 -20.15 -24.18
N SER A 83 -38.18 -21.17 -23.36
CA SER A 83 -38.60 -21.02 -21.96
C SER A 83 -37.47 -20.56 -21.05
N TYR A 84 -37.84 -19.92 -19.95
CA TYR A 84 -36.92 -19.61 -18.87
C TYR A 84 -36.54 -20.88 -18.10
N SER A 85 -35.26 -21.03 -17.77
CA SER A 85 -34.82 -21.98 -16.75
C SER A 85 -35.28 -21.48 -15.38
N THR A 86 -35.84 -22.37 -14.58
CA THR A 86 -36.18 -22.15 -13.17
C THR A 86 -35.18 -22.86 -12.23
N GLN A 87 -34.12 -23.43 -12.78
CA GLN A 87 -33.11 -24.14 -12.00
C GLN A 87 -32.34 -23.14 -11.12
N MET A 88 -32.42 -23.34 -9.81
CA MET A 88 -31.63 -22.57 -8.84
C MET A 88 -30.16 -22.95 -8.95
N ALA A 89 -29.28 -21.96 -8.87
CA ALA A 89 -27.84 -22.16 -8.76
C ALA A 89 -27.49 -22.78 -7.38
N ASN A 90 -26.38 -23.51 -7.33
CA ASN A 90 -25.79 -23.89 -6.06
C ASN A 90 -25.14 -22.64 -5.44
N LEU A 91 -25.75 -22.09 -4.39
CA LEU A 91 -25.30 -20.81 -3.82
C LEU A 91 -23.97 -20.93 -3.08
N ASN A 92 -23.65 -22.08 -2.48
CA ASN A 92 -22.35 -22.31 -1.86
C ASN A 92 -21.24 -22.36 -2.92
N GLU A 93 -21.51 -22.97 -4.08
CA GLU A 93 -20.58 -22.96 -5.21
C GLU A 93 -20.44 -21.55 -5.80
N TYR A 94 -21.57 -20.84 -5.96
CA TYR A 94 -21.58 -19.47 -6.45
C TYR A 94 -20.73 -18.56 -5.57
N PHE A 95 -20.93 -18.56 -4.24
CA PHE A 95 -20.16 -17.75 -3.29
C PHE A 95 -18.81 -18.38 -2.90
N GLN A 96 -18.49 -19.57 -3.39
CA GLN A 96 -17.26 -20.32 -3.08
C GLN A 96 -17.05 -20.49 -1.57
N LEU A 97 -18.06 -21.04 -0.90
CA LEU A 97 -18.09 -21.33 0.54
C LEU A 97 -17.82 -22.82 0.73
N PHE A 98 -16.64 -23.16 1.24
CA PHE A 98 -16.16 -24.55 1.29
C PHE A 98 -15.85 -25.02 2.71
N ALA A 99 -15.67 -24.10 3.65
CA ALA A 99 -15.43 -24.41 5.05
C ALA A 99 -16.55 -23.87 5.95
N ASP A 100 -16.71 -24.51 7.11
CA ASP A 100 -17.67 -24.09 8.11
C ASP A 100 -17.39 -22.65 8.57
N GLY A 101 -18.48 -21.89 8.68
CA GLY A 101 -18.44 -20.48 9.07
C GLY A 101 -17.85 -19.54 8.02
N ASP A 102 -17.48 -19.99 6.81
CA ASP A 102 -17.05 -19.08 5.75
C ASP A 102 -18.12 -18.02 5.47
N ILE A 103 -17.66 -16.79 5.26
CA ILE A 103 -18.48 -15.67 4.79
C ILE A 103 -17.80 -15.11 3.54
N ALA A 104 -18.52 -15.10 2.42
CA ALA A 104 -18.05 -14.46 1.20
C ALA A 104 -18.07 -12.93 1.36
N ILE A 105 -16.99 -12.26 0.96
CA ILE A 105 -16.88 -10.79 1.03
C ILE A 105 -17.14 -10.22 -0.36
N ILE A 106 -18.15 -9.35 -0.46
CA ILE A 106 -18.34 -8.44 -1.59
C ILE A 106 -17.76 -7.09 -1.19
N LEU A 107 -16.60 -6.74 -1.73
CA LEU A 107 -15.94 -5.45 -1.51
C LEU A 107 -16.34 -4.50 -2.62
N GLN A 108 -16.97 -3.39 -2.27
CA GLN A 108 -17.62 -2.51 -3.25
C GLN A 108 -18.55 -3.33 -4.17
N ASP A 109 -18.17 -3.53 -5.43
CA ASP A 109 -18.95 -4.18 -6.48
C ASP A 109 -18.37 -5.53 -6.94
N GLU A 110 -17.38 -6.04 -6.21
CA GLU A 110 -16.66 -7.25 -6.56
C GLU A 110 -16.62 -8.26 -5.40
N ARG A 111 -16.82 -9.54 -5.72
CA ARG A 111 -16.52 -10.61 -4.77
C ARG A 111 -15.01 -10.86 -4.78
N ILE A 112 -14.36 -10.63 -3.64
CA ILE A 112 -12.93 -10.91 -3.48
C ILE A 112 -12.67 -12.35 -3.06
N ASN A 113 -11.39 -12.77 -3.10
CA ASN A 113 -10.98 -14.12 -2.70
C ASN A 113 -10.88 -14.29 -1.17
N SER A 114 -10.61 -13.20 -0.44
CA SER A 114 -10.59 -13.22 1.02
C SER A 114 -11.95 -13.62 1.60
N ARG A 115 -11.94 -14.21 2.78
CA ARG A 115 -13.14 -14.70 3.48
C ARG A 115 -13.14 -14.18 4.90
N ALA A 116 -14.30 -13.75 5.35
CA ALA A 116 -14.56 -13.56 6.77
C ALA A 116 -15.02 -14.89 7.38
N LYS A 117 -15.05 -14.96 8.71
CA LYS A 117 -15.53 -16.11 9.47
C LYS A 117 -16.67 -15.72 10.40
N LEU A 118 -17.70 -16.55 10.44
CA LEU A 118 -18.75 -16.50 11.43
C LEU A 118 -18.37 -17.41 12.62
N LEU A 119 -17.98 -16.80 13.73
CA LEU A 119 -17.61 -17.50 14.97
C LEU A 119 -18.54 -17.03 16.08
N ASN A 120 -19.25 -17.95 16.74
CA ASN A 120 -20.21 -17.64 17.82
C ASN A 120 -21.21 -16.53 17.43
N ASP A 121 -21.82 -16.65 16.24
CA ASP A 121 -22.75 -15.67 15.66
C ASP A 121 -22.20 -14.26 15.43
N ARG A 122 -20.87 -14.09 15.40
CA ARG A 122 -20.21 -12.82 15.09
C ARG A 122 -19.23 -12.94 13.93
N VAL A 123 -19.09 -11.86 13.17
CA VAL A 123 -18.21 -11.75 12.00
C VAL A 123 -16.79 -11.40 12.44
N TYR A 124 -15.82 -12.12 11.89
CA TYR A 124 -14.39 -11.87 12.08
C TYR A 124 -13.69 -11.82 10.73
N PHE A 125 -12.67 -10.98 10.64
CA PHE A 125 -11.73 -10.94 9.53
C PHE A 125 -10.42 -11.59 9.95
N SER A 126 -9.71 -12.25 9.04
CA SER A 126 -8.32 -12.65 9.33
C SER A 126 -7.47 -11.38 9.53
N SER A 127 -6.39 -11.47 10.30
CA SER A 127 -5.41 -10.38 10.46
C SER A 127 -4.94 -9.84 9.11
N ASP A 128 -4.70 -10.72 8.15
CA ASP A 128 -4.27 -10.35 6.79
C ASP A 128 -5.36 -9.54 6.08
N THR A 129 -6.62 -9.98 6.17
CA THR A 129 -7.76 -9.23 5.60
C THR A 129 -7.91 -7.86 6.26
N VAL A 130 -7.64 -7.76 7.58
CA VAL A 130 -7.65 -6.47 8.28
C VAL A 130 -6.56 -5.55 7.76
N SER A 131 -5.33 -6.04 7.64
CA SER A 131 -4.19 -5.29 7.11
C SER A 131 -4.42 -4.84 5.67
N ASP A 132 -4.90 -5.74 4.81
CA ASP A 132 -5.03 -5.50 3.36
C ASP A 132 -6.19 -4.57 3.02
N LEU A 133 -7.31 -4.64 3.76
CA LEU A 133 -8.55 -3.96 3.37
C LEU A 133 -8.91 -2.76 4.25
N PHE A 134 -8.48 -2.74 5.51
CA PHE A 134 -9.01 -1.79 6.51
C PHE A 134 -7.92 -0.94 7.15
N THR A 135 -6.93 -1.56 7.77
CA THR A 135 -5.81 -0.87 8.43
C THR A 135 -4.69 -1.85 8.77
N ASP A 136 -3.46 -1.43 8.48
CA ASP A 136 -2.19 -2.09 8.83
C ASP A 136 -1.66 -1.65 10.21
N ARG A 137 -2.43 -0.85 10.96
CA ARG A 137 -1.97 -0.27 12.24
C ARG A 137 -2.11 -1.20 13.44
N PHE A 138 -2.87 -2.28 13.33
CA PHE A 138 -2.93 -3.28 14.39
C PHE A 138 -1.57 -3.96 14.56
N TYR A 139 -1.01 -3.85 15.76
CA TYR A 139 0.23 -4.52 16.12
C TYR A 139 -0.08 -5.85 16.82
N ILE A 140 0.47 -6.94 16.30
CA ILE A 140 0.27 -8.29 16.84
C ILE A 140 1.58 -8.74 17.46
N ASN A 141 1.58 -8.96 18.77
CA ASN A 141 2.67 -9.62 19.47
C ASN A 141 2.31 -11.08 19.72
N ASN A 142 2.96 -12.00 19.00
CA ASN A 142 2.71 -13.42 19.15
C ASN A 142 3.31 -13.99 20.44
N ASP A 143 4.41 -13.42 20.93
CA ASP A 143 5.13 -13.94 22.11
C ASP A 143 4.39 -13.58 23.41
N GLU A 144 3.78 -12.40 23.44
CA GLU A 144 2.96 -11.93 24.56
C GLU A 144 1.46 -12.21 24.39
N GLU A 145 1.07 -12.80 23.26
CA GLU A 145 -0.33 -13.06 22.87
C GLU A 145 -1.24 -11.83 22.98
N VAL A 146 -0.78 -10.68 22.45
CA VAL A 146 -1.57 -9.43 22.46
C VAL A 146 -1.76 -8.83 21.08
N LEU A 147 -2.91 -8.17 20.93
CA LEU A 147 -3.25 -7.30 19.82
C LEU A 147 -3.33 -5.87 20.36
N LEU A 148 -2.53 -4.96 19.81
CA LEU A 148 -2.50 -3.56 20.20
C LEU A 148 -3.01 -2.67 19.07
N TYR A 149 -3.67 -1.57 19.44
CA TYR A 149 -3.89 -0.43 18.56
C TYR A 149 -3.51 0.86 19.29
N THR A 150 -2.59 1.63 18.72
CA THR A 150 -2.06 2.85 19.36
C THR A 150 -2.64 4.10 18.70
N THR A 151 -3.35 4.90 19.49
CA THR A 151 -3.86 6.23 19.14
C THR A 151 -2.83 7.30 19.53
N ALA A 152 -3.07 8.59 19.29
CA ALA A 152 -2.12 9.62 19.70
C ALA A 152 -2.01 9.79 21.24
N ASP A 153 -2.99 9.27 22.00
CA ASP A 153 -3.07 9.47 23.46
C ASP A 153 -3.02 8.16 24.27
N ASP A 154 -3.34 7.01 23.67
CA ASP A 154 -3.60 5.77 24.40
C ASP A 154 -3.34 4.50 23.57
N ILE A 155 -3.17 3.38 24.28
CA ILE A 155 -2.89 2.05 23.72
C ILE A 155 -4.05 1.12 24.07
N TYR A 156 -4.77 0.64 23.05
CA TYR A 156 -5.82 -0.35 23.20
C TYR A 156 -5.21 -1.75 23.20
N ARG A 157 -5.19 -2.40 24.36
CA ARG A 157 -4.64 -3.75 24.54
C ARG A 157 -5.74 -4.80 24.59
N VAL A 158 -5.65 -5.78 23.71
CA VAL A 158 -6.49 -6.98 23.69
C VAL A 158 -5.61 -8.20 23.94
N ASN A 159 -6.00 -9.06 24.89
CA ASN A 159 -5.40 -10.38 25.04
C ASN A 159 -5.98 -11.31 23.97
N ILE A 160 -5.12 -11.97 23.20
CA ILE A 160 -5.53 -12.91 22.15
C ILE A 160 -5.99 -14.20 22.81
N GLY A 161 -7.20 -14.65 22.48
CA GLY A 161 -7.77 -15.88 23.03
C GLY A 161 -9.22 -15.73 23.46
N LYS A 162 -9.78 -16.79 24.04
CA LYS A 162 -11.22 -16.87 24.37
C LYS A 162 -11.62 -15.99 25.54
N ASP A 163 -10.68 -15.64 26.42
CA ASP A 163 -10.93 -14.84 27.62
C ASP A 163 -10.76 -13.33 27.36
N GLY A 164 -10.25 -12.93 26.19
CA GLY A 164 -10.11 -11.53 25.78
C GLY A 164 -11.42 -10.95 25.24
N THR A 165 -12.43 -10.79 26.11
CA THR A 165 -13.77 -10.32 25.68
C THR A 165 -13.89 -8.81 25.47
N GLY A 166 -12.78 -8.10 25.50
CA GLY A 166 -12.71 -6.65 25.41
C GLY A 166 -11.28 -6.15 25.31
N TYR A 167 -11.06 -4.90 25.69
CA TYR A 167 -9.74 -4.26 25.67
C TYR A 167 -9.45 -3.52 26.98
N THR A 168 -8.19 -3.21 27.23
CA THR A 168 -7.76 -2.34 28.33
C THR A 168 -6.96 -1.18 27.76
N THR A 169 -7.12 -0.01 28.38
CA THR A 169 -6.37 1.21 28.07
C THR A 169 -5.87 1.86 29.34
N ASP A 170 -4.89 2.75 29.25
CA ASP A 170 -4.41 3.49 30.42
C ASP A 170 -5.40 4.57 30.86
N LEU A 171 -6.16 5.18 29.92
CA LEU A 171 -7.09 6.27 30.25
C LEU A 171 -8.44 5.77 30.76
N THR A 172 -8.98 4.68 30.20
CA THR A 172 -10.34 4.20 30.51
C THR A 172 -10.37 2.89 31.31
N GLY A 173 -9.22 2.26 31.51
CA GLY A 173 -9.14 0.95 32.16
C GLY A 173 -9.71 -0.17 31.28
N ALA A 174 -10.24 -1.22 31.92
CA ALA A 174 -10.79 -2.38 31.22
C ALA A 174 -12.23 -2.14 30.74
N VAL A 175 -12.48 -2.42 29.45
CA VAL A 175 -13.78 -2.35 28.79
C VAL A 175 -14.14 -3.74 28.28
N ASP A 176 -15.25 -4.31 28.78
CA ASP A 176 -15.79 -5.58 28.27
C ASP A 176 -16.76 -5.32 27.12
N LEU A 177 -16.50 -5.96 25.97
CA LEU A 177 -17.35 -5.90 24.79
C LEU A 177 -18.34 -7.07 24.75
N GLY A 178 -18.20 -8.06 25.64
CA GLY A 178 -19.06 -9.23 25.75
C GLY A 178 -18.82 -10.29 24.67
N TYR A 179 -17.71 -10.21 23.94
CA TYR A 179 -17.30 -11.20 22.94
C TYR A 179 -15.78 -11.22 22.76
N PRO A 180 -15.17 -12.38 22.43
CA PRO A 180 -13.74 -12.46 22.15
C PRO A 180 -13.33 -11.52 21.02
N VAL A 181 -12.41 -10.60 21.27
CA VAL A 181 -12.01 -9.58 20.27
C VAL A 181 -11.05 -10.16 19.24
N ALA A 182 -10.11 -10.98 19.67
CA ALA A 182 -9.09 -11.61 18.82
C ALA A 182 -8.96 -13.10 19.16
N VAL A 183 -9.10 -13.98 18.17
CA VAL A 183 -9.15 -15.44 18.37
C VAL A 183 -8.30 -16.15 17.33
N ARG A 184 -7.52 -17.15 17.74
CA ARG A 184 -6.82 -18.04 16.80
C ARG A 184 -7.69 -19.24 16.43
N SER A 185 -7.73 -19.56 15.14
CA SER A 185 -8.25 -20.84 14.65
C SER A 185 -7.24 -21.97 14.89
N GLY A 186 -7.68 -23.21 14.72
CA GLY A 186 -6.84 -24.40 14.91
C GLY A 186 -5.66 -24.52 13.94
N ASP A 187 -5.67 -23.76 12.84
CA ASP A 187 -4.55 -23.66 11.89
C ASP A 187 -3.59 -22.49 12.20
N GLY A 188 -3.83 -21.75 13.28
CA GLY A 188 -2.98 -20.64 13.73
C GLY A 188 -3.39 -19.25 13.22
N THR A 189 -4.31 -19.17 12.25
CA THR A 189 -4.79 -17.89 11.70
C THR A 189 -5.43 -17.03 12.79
N LEU A 190 -5.02 -15.77 12.89
CA LEU A 190 -5.63 -14.81 13.82
C LEU A 190 -6.85 -14.17 13.17
N TYR A 191 -7.96 -14.19 13.89
CA TYR A 191 -9.23 -13.57 13.51
C TYR A 191 -9.57 -12.43 14.47
N ILE A 192 -9.90 -11.26 13.94
CA ILE A 192 -10.25 -10.05 14.69
C ILE A 192 -11.72 -9.73 14.42
N ALA A 193 -12.48 -9.46 15.49
CA ALA A 193 -13.91 -9.17 15.40
C ALA A 193 -14.15 -7.92 14.54
N ALA A 194 -15.03 -8.02 13.54
CA ALA A 194 -15.30 -6.95 12.59
C ALA A 194 -15.74 -5.64 13.28
N ASP A 195 -16.59 -5.73 14.31
CA ASP A 195 -17.04 -4.57 15.09
C ASP A 195 -15.91 -3.86 15.83
N TYR A 196 -14.87 -4.59 16.27
CA TYR A 196 -13.69 -3.98 16.88
C TYR A 196 -12.83 -3.27 15.84
N VAL A 197 -12.67 -3.84 14.64
CA VAL A 197 -11.97 -3.17 13.52
C VAL A 197 -12.68 -1.87 13.14
N LYS A 198 -14.02 -1.81 13.19
CA LYS A 198 -14.80 -0.60 12.86
C LYS A 198 -14.49 0.59 13.76
N MET A 199 -14.03 0.35 14.99
CA MET A 199 -13.60 1.43 15.88
C MET A 199 -12.39 2.21 15.31
N PHE A 200 -11.60 1.57 14.45
CA PHE A 200 -10.28 2.05 14.03
C PHE A 200 -10.08 2.14 12.51
N SER A 201 -11.13 1.89 11.74
CA SER A 201 -11.07 1.98 10.28
C SER A 201 -12.42 2.39 9.70
N ASN A 202 -12.37 3.24 8.68
CA ASN A 202 -13.53 3.78 8.00
C ASN A 202 -14.09 2.77 6.99
N PHE A 203 -14.89 1.82 7.48
CA PHE A 203 -15.62 0.87 6.63
C PHE A 203 -16.99 0.52 7.19
N SER A 204 -17.91 0.13 6.31
CA SER A 204 -19.20 -0.45 6.70
C SER A 204 -19.32 -1.89 6.22
N TYR A 205 -20.17 -2.66 6.90
CA TYR A 205 -20.54 -3.98 6.43
C TYR A 205 -21.97 -4.35 6.81
N ASP A 206 -22.58 -5.18 5.98
CA ASP A 206 -23.86 -5.84 6.22
C ASP A 206 -23.71 -7.34 6.01
N PHE A 207 -24.20 -8.14 6.96
CA PHE A 207 -24.07 -9.60 6.93
C PHE A 207 -25.41 -10.28 6.66
N TYR A 208 -25.40 -11.26 5.76
CA TYR A 208 -26.56 -12.03 5.35
C TYR A 208 -26.31 -13.53 5.52
N LYS A 209 -27.31 -14.25 6.03
CA LYS A 209 -27.31 -15.72 6.14
C LYS A 209 -27.97 -16.35 4.89
N ASP A 210 -27.79 -17.66 4.73
CA ASP A 210 -28.43 -18.50 3.70
C ASP A 210 -28.18 -18.08 2.23
N PRO A 211 -26.92 -18.14 1.75
CA PRO A 211 -25.71 -18.55 2.48
C PRO A 211 -24.96 -17.35 3.08
N ASN A 212 -24.00 -17.63 3.96
CA ASN A 212 -23.19 -16.59 4.63
C ASN A 212 -22.41 -15.74 3.63
N ARG A 213 -22.72 -14.44 3.59
CA ARG A 213 -22.08 -13.44 2.74
C ARG A 213 -22.18 -12.08 3.40
N MET A 214 -21.34 -11.16 2.98
CA MET A 214 -21.38 -9.80 3.46
C MET A 214 -21.04 -8.78 2.39
N GLN A 215 -21.69 -7.63 2.48
CA GLN A 215 -21.29 -6.42 1.77
C GLN A 215 -20.24 -5.71 2.63
N VAL A 216 -19.18 -5.21 2.01
CA VAL A 216 -18.17 -4.37 2.64
C VAL A 216 -17.97 -3.12 1.77
N TYR A 217 -18.01 -1.96 2.42
CA TYR A 217 -17.63 -0.70 1.78
C TYR A 217 -16.47 -0.04 2.51
N THR A 218 -15.42 0.30 1.77
CA THR A 218 -14.25 1.06 2.24
C THR A 218 -14.08 2.39 1.49
N GLN A 219 -14.87 2.60 0.44
CA GLN A 219 -14.87 3.81 -0.36
C GLN A 219 -16.28 4.33 -0.55
N TRP A 220 -16.41 5.65 -0.58
CA TRP A 220 -17.67 6.36 -0.58
C TRP A 220 -17.83 7.12 -1.90
N GLY A 221 -18.94 6.91 -2.58
CA GLY A 221 -19.20 7.46 -3.90
C GLY A 221 -20.69 7.39 -4.23
N SER A 222 -21.02 7.51 -5.52
CA SER A 222 -22.40 7.35 -6.00
C SER A 222 -22.59 6.01 -6.69
N ASP A 223 -23.65 5.28 -6.31
CA ASP A 223 -24.07 4.07 -6.99
C ASP A 223 -25.23 4.36 -7.92
N ARG A 224 -25.23 3.69 -9.07
CA ARG A 224 -26.39 3.71 -9.96
C ARG A 224 -27.38 2.69 -9.46
N VAL A 225 -28.59 3.12 -9.10
CA VAL A 225 -29.63 2.26 -8.56
C VAL A 225 -30.83 2.22 -9.49
N ALA A 226 -31.42 1.04 -9.66
CA ALA A 226 -32.67 0.84 -10.39
C ALA A 226 -33.66 0.09 -9.51
N GLN A 227 -34.95 0.39 -9.65
CA GLN A 227 -36.02 -0.38 -9.02
C GLN A 227 -36.51 -1.48 -9.97
N VAL A 228 -36.82 -2.65 -9.40
CA VAL A 228 -37.43 -3.76 -10.15
C VAL A 228 -38.92 -3.47 -10.39
N ASN A 229 -39.33 -3.38 -11.66
CA ASN A 229 -40.69 -3.00 -12.06
C ASN A 229 -41.71 -4.15 -12.04
N ALA A 230 -41.26 -5.40 -11.97
CA ALA A 230 -42.11 -6.59 -11.90
C ALA A 230 -41.33 -7.77 -11.31
N ASP A 231 -42.02 -8.67 -10.60
CA ASP A 231 -41.42 -9.90 -10.08
C ASP A 231 -40.61 -10.63 -11.16
N THR A 232 -39.36 -10.95 -10.83
CA THR A 232 -38.40 -11.53 -11.76
C THR A 232 -37.32 -12.33 -11.01
N GLN A 233 -36.26 -12.69 -11.73
CA GLN A 233 -35.17 -13.52 -11.22
C GLN A 233 -33.83 -12.87 -11.53
N VAL A 234 -32.93 -12.88 -10.55
CA VAL A 234 -31.52 -12.58 -10.75
C VAL A 234 -30.85 -13.84 -11.25
N ARG A 235 -30.25 -13.78 -12.44
CA ARG A 235 -29.60 -14.93 -13.08
C ARG A 235 -28.09 -14.87 -12.95
N TYR A 236 -27.43 -16.02 -12.93
CA TYR A 236 -25.96 -16.08 -12.84
C TYR A 236 -25.27 -15.44 -14.06
N GLN A 237 -25.86 -15.58 -15.25
CA GLN A 237 -25.40 -15.00 -16.51
C GLN A 237 -26.59 -14.39 -17.26
N GLY A 238 -26.31 -13.42 -18.14
CA GLY A 238 -27.31 -12.88 -19.05
C GLY A 238 -27.81 -13.96 -20.01
N GLY A 239 -29.05 -14.41 -19.82
CA GLY A 239 -29.69 -15.40 -20.69
C GLY A 239 -30.78 -16.20 -20.00
N ILE A 240 -31.86 -16.47 -20.73
CA ILE A 240 -33.05 -17.16 -20.21
C ILE A 240 -32.77 -18.58 -19.70
N LYS A 241 -31.65 -19.21 -20.12
CA LYS A 241 -31.23 -20.55 -19.69
C LYS A 241 -30.26 -20.56 -18.52
N SER A 242 -29.77 -19.39 -18.10
CA SER A 242 -28.86 -19.32 -16.95
C SER A 242 -29.59 -19.67 -15.65
N ASN A 243 -28.85 -20.30 -14.73
CA ASN A 243 -29.34 -20.64 -13.41
C ASN A 243 -29.76 -19.39 -12.64
N VAL A 244 -30.77 -19.54 -11.80
CA VAL A 244 -31.33 -18.49 -10.97
C VAL A 244 -30.55 -18.41 -9.67
N LEU A 245 -30.00 -17.23 -9.36
CA LEU A 245 -29.36 -16.97 -8.07
C LEU A 245 -30.41 -16.72 -6.98
N ARG A 246 -31.36 -15.82 -7.27
CA ARG A 246 -32.50 -15.55 -6.39
C ARG A 246 -33.70 -15.02 -7.17
N ASN A 247 -34.88 -15.20 -6.59
CA ASN A 247 -36.06 -14.45 -7.01
C ASN A 247 -35.98 -13.04 -6.40
N ILE A 248 -36.52 -12.06 -7.12
CA ILE A 248 -36.57 -10.66 -6.69
C ILE A 248 -37.95 -10.08 -7.01
N SER A 249 -38.55 -9.42 -6.03
CA SER A 249 -39.90 -8.88 -6.09
C SER A 249 -39.94 -7.50 -6.70
N GLN A 250 -41.09 -7.14 -7.27
CA GLN A 250 -41.37 -5.78 -7.68
C GLN A 250 -41.16 -4.80 -6.51
N GLY A 251 -40.46 -3.71 -6.78
CA GLY A 251 -40.18 -2.64 -5.81
C GLY A 251 -38.83 -2.75 -5.12
N GLU A 252 -38.16 -3.91 -5.17
CA GLU A 252 -36.79 -4.05 -4.67
C GLU A 252 -35.81 -3.21 -5.50
N ASN A 253 -34.79 -2.66 -4.85
CA ASN A 253 -33.73 -1.91 -5.50
C ASN A 253 -32.57 -2.85 -5.85
N VAL A 254 -31.85 -2.48 -6.92
CA VAL A 254 -30.60 -3.12 -7.31
C VAL A 254 -29.61 -2.06 -7.76
N GLU A 255 -28.35 -2.25 -7.41
CA GLU A 255 -27.25 -1.47 -7.95
C GLU A 255 -26.92 -1.97 -9.36
N VAL A 256 -26.77 -1.05 -10.30
CA VAL A 256 -26.50 -1.30 -11.71
C VAL A 256 -25.00 -1.20 -11.95
N LEU A 257 -24.39 -2.34 -12.27
CA LEU A 257 -22.95 -2.44 -12.51
C LEU A 257 -22.61 -2.29 -14.00
N GLU A 258 -23.39 -2.91 -14.88
CA GLU A 258 -23.14 -2.91 -16.32
C GLU A 258 -24.42 -3.15 -17.12
N THR A 259 -24.74 -2.29 -18.08
CA THR A 259 -25.90 -2.48 -18.96
C THR A 259 -25.47 -3.05 -20.32
N MET A 260 -26.00 -4.22 -20.68
CA MET A 260 -25.81 -4.84 -21.99
C MET A 260 -27.09 -4.72 -22.85
N GLU A 261 -27.10 -5.27 -24.06
CA GLU A 261 -28.21 -5.10 -25.03
C GLU A 261 -29.59 -5.51 -24.46
N ASN A 262 -29.67 -6.68 -23.82
CA ASN A 262 -30.92 -7.24 -23.30
C ASN A 262 -30.92 -7.45 -21.77
N TRP A 263 -29.75 -7.39 -21.14
CA TRP A 263 -29.56 -7.72 -19.73
C TRP A 263 -28.68 -6.68 -19.06
N THR A 264 -28.96 -6.40 -17.80
CA THR A 264 -28.16 -5.54 -16.95
C THR A 264 -27.56 -6.41 -15.85
N LYS A 265 -26.23 -6.31 -15.68
CA LYS A 265 -25.52 -6.84 -14.53
C LYS A 265 -25.84 -5.97 -13.33
N VAL A 266 -26.35 -6.58 -12.28
CA VAL A 266 -26.82 -5.89 -11.08
C VAL A 266 -26.24 -6.55 -9.83
N LYS A 267 -26.09 -5.76 -8.77
CA LYS A 267 -25.87 -6.22 -7.40
C LYS A 267 -27.13 -5.94 -6.60
N THR A 268 -27.64 -6.97 -5.94
CA THR A 268 -28.78 -6.85 -5.01
C THR A 268 -28.31 -6.39 -3.64
N ASP A 269 -29.21 -5.80 -2.86
CA ASP A 269 -28.92 -5.32 -1.49
C ASP A 269 -28.32 -6.41 -0.59
N ASP A 270 -28.71 -7.66 -0.83
CA ASP A 270 -28.19 -8.85 -0.15
C ASP A 270 -27.07 -9.54 -0.95
N CYS A 271 -26.22 -8.78 -1.64
CA CYS A 271 -24.92 -9.23 -2.18
C CYS A 271 -24.92 -10.21 -3.37
N PHE A 272 -26.06 -10.53 -3.99
CA PHE A 272 -26.00 -11.31 -5.25
C PHE A 272 -25.64 -10.39 -6.42
N ILE A 273 -24.56 -10.73 -7.12
CA ILE A 273 -24.15 -10.13 -8.39
C ILE A 273 -24.58 -11.05 -9.53
N GLY A 274 -25.53 -10.61 -10.33
CA GLY A 274 -26.09 -11.39 -11.43
C GLY A 274 -26.71 -10.50 -12.49
N TYR A 275 -27.67 -11.03 -13.25
CA TYR A 275 -28.24 -10.36 -14.41
C TYR A 275 -29.77 -10.36 -14.34
N ILE A 276 -30.36 -9.20 -14.64
CA ILE A 276 -31.80 -8.98 -14.82
C ILE A 276 -32.05 -8.44 -16.23
N GLU A 277 -33.18 -8.78 -16.85
CA GLU A 277 -33.56 -8.22 -18.16
C GLU A 277 -33.80 -6.71 -18.06
N ASN A 278 -33.35 -5.96 -19.07
CA ASN A 278 -33.44 -4.50 -19.06
C ASN A 278 -34.89 -3.99 -18.89
N ASN A 279 -35.86 -4.66 -19.49
CA ASN A 279 -37.28 -4.29 -19.42
C ASN A 279 -37.92 -4.51 -18.04
N LYS A 280 -37.20 -5.10 -17.08
CA LYS A 280 -37.64 -5.29 -15.68
C LYS A 280 -37.10 -4.23 -14.74
N LEU A 281 -36.26 -3.32 -15.21
CA LEU A 281 -35.65 -2.26 -14.40
C LEU A 281 -36.25 -0.90 -14.76
N SER A 282 -36.35 -0.03 -13.75
CA SER A 282 -36.65 1.39 -13.94
C SER A 282 -35.49 2.11 -14.62
N GLU A 283 -35.72 3.38 -14.96
CA GLU A 283 -34.61 4.33 -15.17
C GLU A 283 -33.73 4.38 -13.91
N TYR A 284 -32.44 4.66 -14.11
CA TYR A 284 -31.47 4.62 -13.04
C TYR A 284 -31.39 5.97 -12.32
N THR A 285 -31.12 5.92 -11.03
CA THR A 285 -30.86 7.10 -10.20
C THR A 285 -29.53 6.94 -9.49
N ASP A 286 -28.79 8.03 -9.35
CA ASP A 286 -27.56 8.01 -8.57
C ASP A 286 -27.89 8.19 -7.08
N VAL A 287 -27.39 7.27 -6.25
CA VAL A 287 -27.51 7.30 -4.80
C VAL A 287 -26.13 7.50 -4.20
N VAL A 288 -25.95 8.57 -3.44
CA VAL A 288 -24.67 8.86 -2.78
C VAL A 288 -24.56 8.07 -1.48
N ARG A 289 -23.50 7.29 -1.34
CA ARG A 289 -23.16 6.62 -0.08
C ARG A 289 -22.63 7.61 0.94
N THR A 290 -23.04 7.45 2.19
CA THR A 290 -22.56 8.27 3.31
C THR A 290 -21.40 7.56 3.99
N PRO A 291 -20.25 8.23 4.19
CA PRO A 291 -19.13 7.69 4.96
C PRO A 291 -19.49 7.35 6.41
N VAL A 292 -18.78 6.37 6.97
CA VAL A 292 -18.76 6.16 8.42
C VAL A 292 -18.02 7.34 9.07
N THR A 293 -18.53 7.83 10.20
CA THR A 293 -18.04 9.08 10.85
C THR A 293 -17.59 8.89 12.30
N ASP A 294 -17.76 7.70 12.84
CA ASP A 294 -17.44 7.32 14.22
C ASP A 294 -16.16 6.46 14.34
N ALA A 295 -15.52 6.12 13.22
CA ALA A 295 -14.22 5.46 13.22
C ALA A 295 -13.10 6.45 13.60
N TYR A 296 -12.13 5.97 14.37
CA TYR A 296 -10.91 6.72 14.66
C TYR A 296 -10.11 7.02 13.39
N ASP A 297 -9.71 8.27 13.22
CA ASP A 297 -8.88 8.74 12.12
C ASP A 297 -7.49 9.12 12.64
N PRO A 298 -6.45 8.30 12.39
CA PRO A 298 -5.09 8.61 12.84
C PRO A 298 -4.55 9.88 12.20
N VAL A 299 -4.89 10.19 10.94
CA VAL A 299 -4.36 11.38 10.28
C VAL A 299 -4.89 12.63 10.97
N ALA A 300 -6.21 12.68 11.21
CA ALA A 300 -6.82 13.79 11.93
C ALA A 300 -6.30 13.90 13.37
N ASP A 301 -6.15 12.77 14.08
CA ASP A 301 -5.72 12.78 15.48
C ASP A 301 -4.28 13.27 15.64
N TYR A 302 -3.33 12.65 14.94
CA TYR A 302 -1.91 13.00 15.05
C TYR A 302 -1.60 14.40 14.49
N SER A 303 -2.28 14.83 13.42
CA SER A 303 -2.03 16.16 12.82
C SER A 303 -2.39 17.32 13.75
N GLN A 304 -3.38 17.15 14.64
CA GLN A 304 -3.78 18.17 15.61
C GLN A 304 -2.86 18.23 16.84
N LYS A 305 -2.09 17.16 17.10
CA LYS A 305 -1.26 17.00 18.30
C LYS A 305 0.25 17.03 18.04
N SER A 306 0.66 17.15 16.78
CA SER A 306 2.08 17.26 16.44
C SER A 306 2.65 18.59 16.94
N VAL A 307 3.83 18.54 17.56
CA VAL A 307 4.59 19.70 17.99
C VAL A 307 5.35 20.23 16.79
N ARG A 308 4.92 21.38 16.26
CA ARG A 308 5.57 22.04 15.12
C ARG A 308 6.37 23.25 15.59
N ALA A 309 7.56 23.40 15.06
CA ALA A 309 8.32 24.64 15.13
C ALA A 309 7.60 25.76 14.36
N ASP A 310 7.68 26.98 14.90
CA ASP A 310 7.13 28.19 14.27
C ASP A 310 7.98 28.69 13.07
N GLU A 311 9.21 28.17 12.98
CA GLU A 311 10.20 28.49 11.95
C GLU A 311 10.81 27.19 11.39
N PRO A 312 11.44 27.24 10.20
CA PRO A 312 12.11 26.08 9.63
C PRO A 312 13.17 25.51 10.58
N VAL A 313 13.23 24.18 10.67
CA VAL A 313 14.20 23.49 11.52
C VAL A 313 15.58 23.56 10.85
N LEU A 314 16.52 24.29 11.45
CA LEU A 314 17.92 24.39 11.03
C LEU A 314 18.79 23.69 12.07
N LEU A 315 19.04 22.39 11.85
CA LEU A 315 19.56 21.47 12.85
C LEU A 315 21.03 21.09 12.64
N GLY A 316 21.86 21.26 13.66
CA GLY A 316 23.24 20.76 13.68
C GLY A 316 23.40 19.51 14.55
N PHE A 317 23.83 18.38 13.99
CA PHE A 317 24.22 17.22 14.79
C PHE A 317 25.54 17.49 15.50
N HIS A 318 25.58 17.23 16.82
CA HIS A 318 26.73 17.39 17.68
C HIS A 318 27.19 16.02 18.20
N GLN A 319 28.00 15.33 17.41
CA GLN A 319 28.54 14.03 17.81
C GLN A 319 29.48 14.16 19.02
N ILE A 320 29.02 13.72 20.18
CA ILE A 320 29.77 13.65 21.43
C ILE A 320 29.61 12.27 22.05
N GLY A 321 30.66 11.74 22.67
CA GLY A 321 30.64 10.42 23.33
C GLY A 321 30.77 10.49 24.85
N VAL A 322 30.78 11.70 25.39
CA VAL A 322 31.02 12.00 26.81
C VAL A 322 30.13 13.15 27.24
N THR A 323 29.93 13.28 28.56
CA THR A 323 29.25 14.45 29.13
C THR A 323 29.95 15.75 28.73
N ASP A 324 29.16 16.72 28.28
CA ASP A 324 29.61 18.08 27.97
C ASP A 324 28.86 19.07 28.87
N ASP A 325 29.55 20.11 29.36
CA ASP A 325 28.95 21.19 30.15
C ASP A 325 28.52 22.40 29.30
N GLY A 326 28.59 22.24 27.97
CA GLY A 326 28.34 23.28 26.98
C GLY A 326 29.63 23.86 26.39
N THR A 327 30.81 23.49 26.91
CA THR A 327 32.09 23.95 26.37
C THR A 327 32.33 23.42 24.95
N ALA A 328 32.09 22.13 24.70
CA ALA A 328 32.27 21.57 23.36
C ALA A 328 31.24 22.16 22.39
N LEU A 329 29.98 22.30 22.81
CA LEU A 329 28.95 23.00 22.05
C LEU A 329 29.38 24.43 21.69
N ALA A 330 29.91 25.19 22.65
CA ALA A 330 30.34 26.56 22.41
C ALA A 330 31.44 26.63 21.34
N ASN A 331 32.41 25.72 21.39
CA ASN A 331 33.50 25.65 20.41
C ASN A 331 32.99 25.33 19.00
N VAL A 332 32.12 24.33 18.86
CA VAL A 332 31.61 23.93 17.54
C VAL A 332 30.52 24.87 17.00
N THR A 333 30.03 25.82 17.80
CA THR A 333 29.03 26.82 17.38
C THR A 333 29.58 28.25 17.42
N GLU A 334 30.87 28.43 17.67
CA GLU A 334 31.49 29.75 17.73
C GLU A 334 31.37 30.46 16.37
N GLY A 335 30.86 31.69 16.38
CA GLY A 335 30.68 32.50 15.17
C GLY A 335 29.58 32.04 14.21
N LYS A 336 28.86 30.95 14.52
CA LYS A 336 27.80 30.41 13.65
C LYS A 336 26.44 31.03 13.99
N THR A 337 25.73 31.49 12.98
CA THR A 337 24.38 32.08 13.07
C THR A 337 23.36 31.24 12.31
N GLY A 338 22.09 31.27 12.71
CA GLY A 338 21.00 30.58 12.00
C GLY A 338 20.67 29.16 12.48
N ILE A 339 21.54 28.52 13.26
CA ILE A 339 21.20 27.26 13.96
C ILE A 339 20.10 27.56 14.97
N ASN A 340 19.02 26.76 14.98
CA ASN A 340 17.98 26.84 16.00
C ASN A 340 17.74 25.51 16.72
N VAL A 341 18.29 24.40 16.23
CA VAL A 341 18.28 23.10 16.92
C VAL A 341 19.66 22.47 16.91
N VAL A 342 20.06 21.88 18.03
CA VAL A 342 21.24 21.00 18.12
C VAL A 342 20.82 19.62 18.58
N SER A 343 21.42 18.59 17.96
CA SER A 343 21.17 17.18 18.27
C SER A 343 22.44 16.51 18.80
N PRO A 344 22.67 16.49 20.13
CA PRO A 344 23.83 15.84 20.70
C PRO A 344 23.63 14.32 20.86
N THR A 345 24.63 13.52 20.49
CA THR A 345 24.65 12.07 20.75
C THR A 345 24.79 11.82 22.26
N TRP A 346 23.68 11.56 22.95
CA TRP A 346 23.65 11.44 24.41
C TRP A 346 23.45 10.03 24.90
N TYR A 347 22.58 9.29 24.21
CA TYR A 347 22.14 7.99 24.66
C TYR A 347 22.72 6.91 23.76
N PHE A 348 23.41 5.95 24.36
CA PHE A 348 23.99 4.81 23.66
C PHE A 348 23.30 3.56 24.18
N LEU A 349 22.44 2.93 23.37
CA LEU A 349 21.77 1.69 23.77
C LEU A 349 22.81 0.65 24.13
N LYS A 350 22.59 -0.07 25.24
CA LYS A 350 23.59 -0.95 25.83
C LYS A 350 23.18 -2.42 25.80
N ASP A 351 21.91 -2.71 26.04
CA ASP A 351 21.41 -4.07 26.21
C ASP A 351 19.95 -4.17 25.79
N SER A 352 19.48 -5.39 25.53
CA SER A 352 18.11 -5.69 25.12
C SER A 352 17.08 -5.40 26.20
N ASP A 353 17.54 -5.14 27.43
CA ASP A 353 16.69 -4.64 28.51
C ASP A 353 16.37 -3.13 28.35
N GLY A 354 16.85 -2.44 27.32
CA GLY A 354 16.55 -1.02 27.14
C GLY A 354 17.31 -0.11 28.11
N SER A 355 18.36 -0.62 28.75
CA SER A 355 19.37 0.20 29.39
C SER A 355 20.26 0.89 28.35
N TYR A 356 20.72 2.09 28.68
CA TYR A 356 21.58 2.90 27.84
C TYR A 356 22.59 3.68 28.70
N LEU A 357 23.72 4.09 28.10
CA LEU A 357 24.58 5.11 28.68
C LEU A 357 23.94 6.48 28.46
N ASP A 358 23.95 7.32 29.47
CA ASP A 358 23.40 8.68 29.43
C ASP A 358 24.49 9.72 29.66
N ASN A 359 24.76 10.54 28.66
CA ASN A 359 25.71 11.67 28.71
C ASN A 359 25.03 13.04 28.84
N GLY A 360 23.70 13.10 28.98
CA GLY A 360 22.94 14.33 29.05
C GLY A 360 23.22 15.15 30.32
N THR A 361 23.39 16.46 30.17
CA THR A 361 23.60 17.37 31.30
C THR A 361 22.71 18.61 31.20
N ALA A 362 22.20 19.08 32.33
CA ALA A 362 21.44 20.33 32.39
C ALA A 362 22.30 21.54 31.97
N SER A 363 23.60 21.53 32.27
CA SER A 363 24.53 22.59 31.86
C SER A 363 24.66 22.71 30.33
N TYR A 364 24.64 21.58 29.61
CA TYR A 364 24.61 21.61 28.14
C TYR A 364 23.34 22.27 27.64
N VAL A 365 22.19 21.88 28.18
CA VAL A 365 20.88 22.43 27.81
C VAL A 365 20.84 23.94 28.09
N ASP A 366 21.25 24.37 29.29
CA ASP A 366 21.31 25.77 29.67
C ASP A 366 22.22 26.57 28.71
N ALA A 367 23.37 26.02 28.32
CA ALA A 367 24.28 26.65 27.37
C ALA A 367 23.70 26.74 25.95
N ALA A 368 22.97 25.71 25.51
CA ALA A 368 22.26 25.70 24.22
C ALA A 368 21.11 26.72 24.21
N HIS A 369 20.28 26.72 25.25
CA HIS A 369 19.17 27.66 25.43
C HIS A 369 19.66 29.11 25.52
N ALA A 370 20.80 29.37 26.14
CA ALA A 370 21.41 30.70 26.19
C ALA A 370 21.82 31.23 24.80
N LYS A 371 22.03 30.34 23.83
CA LYS A 371 22.26 30.67 22.40
C LYS A 371 20.99 30.67 21.56
N GLY A 372 19.84 30.34 22.16
CA GLY A 372 18.55 30.22 21.48
C GLY A 372 18.31 28.87 20.80
N TYR A 373 19.17 27.87 21.03
CA TYR A 373 19.01 26.55 20.43
C TYR A 373 18.04 25.69 21.24
N LYS A 374 17.27 24.88 20.54
CA LYS A 374 16.57 23.72 21.10
C LYS A 374 17.49 22.51 21.14
N VAL A 375 17.30 21.64 22.13
CA VAL A 375 18.09 20.41 22.28
C VAL A 375 17.23 19.19 22.02
N TRP A 376 17.51 18.48 20.93
CA TRP A 376 16.89 17.19 20.62
C TRP A 376 17.92 16.09 20.86
N ALA A 377 17.85 15.44 22.03
CA ALA A 377 18.88 14.48 22.41
C ALA A 377 18.82 13.22 21.55
N LEU A 378 19.96 12.81 20.99
CA LEU A 378 20.03 11.65 20.11
C LEU A 378 20.29 10.36 20.90
N ILE A 379 19.55 9.31 20.56
CA ILE A 379 19.79 7.92 20.98
C ILE A 379 20.21 7.06 19.79
N GLU A 380 21.26 6.25 19.96
CA GLU A 380 21.82 5.37 18.93
C GLU A 380 21.90 3.90 19.34
N ASP A 381 21.96 3.00 18.34
CA ASP A 381 22.20 1.55 18.47
C ASP A 381 23.54 1.08 17.83
N MET A 382 24.41 2.01 17.45
CA MET A 382 25.58 1.70 16.63
C MET A 382 26.80 1.28 17.45
N THR A 383 26.95 1.79 18.67
CA THR A 383 28.16 1.67 19.48
C THR A 383 28.26 0.35 20.22
N ASN A 384 27.15 -0.18 20.71
CA ASN A 384 27.10 -1.47 21.41
C ASN A 384 26.36 -2.52 20.58
N GLU A 385 26.61 -3.79 20.89
CA GLU A 385 25.95 -4.93 20.27
C GLU A 385 24.98 -5.56 21.28
N PHE A 386 23.71 -5.67 20.91
CA PHE A 386 22.64 -6.31 21.66
C PHE A 386 21.62 -6.90 20.68
N ASP A 387 20.59 -7.60 21.17
CA ASP A 387 19.52 -8.12 20.30
C ASP A 387 18.37 -7.08 20.25
N GLU A 388 18.27 -6.34 19.14
CA GLU A 388 17.23 -5.34 18.90
C GLU A 388 15.83 -5.97 18.89
N TYR A 389 15.71 -7.22 18.40
CA TYR A 389 14.45 -7.93 18.43
C TYR A 389 14.01 -8.20 19.87
N GLU A 390 14.90 -8.67 20.75
CA GLU A 390 14.59 -8.87 22.17
C GLU A 390 14.18 -7.56 22.87
N LEU A 391 14.82 -6.44 22.54
CA LEU A 391 14.43 -5.12 23.03
C LEU A 391 13.01 -4.74 22.58
N PHE A 392 12.78 -4.71 21.28
CA PHE A 392 11.55 -4.14 20.75
C PHE A 392 10.37 -5.11 20.82
N SER A 393 10.58 -6.42 20.84
CA SER A 393 9.49 -7.40 20.95
C SER A 393 8.86 -7.49 22.35
N SER A 394 9.61 -7.12 23.39
CA SER A 394 9.11 -7.09 24.77
C SER A 394 8.43 -5.76 25.09
N SER A 395 7.15 -5.80 25.45
CA SER A 395 6.42 -4.61 25.90
C SER A 395 7.01 -4.01 27.17
N GLU A 396 7.57 -4.86 28.05
CA GLU A 396 8.24 -4.40 29.26
C GLU A 396 9.54 -3.65 28.93
N ASN A 397 10.34 -4.15 28.00
CA ASN A 397 11.61 -3.54 27.63
C ASN A 397 11.38 -2.20 26.90
N ARG A 398 10.43 -2.14 25.95
CA ARG A 398 10.01 -0.88 25.32
C ARG A 398 9.57 0.14 26.35
N LYS A 399 8.68 -0.25 27.28
CA LYS A 399 8.19 0.64 28.34
C LYS A 399 9.33 1.15 29.22
N ARG A 400 10.24 0.27 29.66
CA ARG A 400 11.38 0.67 30.49
C ARG A 400 12.27 1.67 29.78
N LEU A 401 12.56 1.46 28.49
CA LEU A 401 13.33 2.40 27.69
C LEU A 401 12.62 3.77 27.60
N ILE A 402 11.33 3.78 27.25
CA ILE A 402 10.52 5.01 27.13
C ILE A 402 10.51 5.77 28.47
N ASP A 403 10.15 5.10 29.56
CA ASP A 403 10.04 5.74 30.89
C ASP A 403 11.37 6.37 31.32
N ASN A 404 12.49 5.68 31.07
CA ASN A 404 13.83 6.18 31.40
C ASN A 404 14.23 7.37 30.53
N LEU A 405 13.98 7.33 29.22
CA LEU A 405 14.29 8.42 28.29
C LEU A 405 13.53 9.68 28.68
N ILE A 406 12.22 9.57 28.91
CA ILE A 406 11.39 10.70 29.33
C ILE A 406 11.86 11.26 30.67
N ALA A 407 12.20 10.40 31.65
CA ALA A 407 12.74 10.84 32.93
C ALA A 407 14.09 11.57 32.79
N SER A 408 14.97 11.13 31.89
CA SER A 408 16.25 11.80 31.65
C SER A 408 16.07 13.16 30.97
N LEU A 409 15.31 13.21 29.87
CA LEU A 409 15.02 14.43 29.10
C LEU A 409 14.41 15.52 29.99
N THR A 410 13.38 15.16 30.76
CA THR A 410 12.69 16.11 31.66
C THR A 410 13.58 16.57 32.80
N LYS A 411 14.47 15.72 33.32
CA LYS A 411 15.42 16.06 34.37
C LYS A 411 16.43 17.13 33.92
N VAL A 412 16.89 17.07 32.67
CA VAL A 412 17.88 18.04 32.13
C VAL A 412 17.24 19.22 31.41
N GLY A 413 15.93 19.18 31.14
CA GLY A 413 15.20 20.25 30.46
C GLY A 413 15.36 20.26 28.94
N ALA A 414 15.68 19.12 28.33
CA ALA A 414 15.77 19.01 26.88
C ALA A 414 14.41 19.25 26.20
N ASP A 415 14.42 19.69 24.94
CA ASP A 415 13.21 20.06 24.21
C ASP A 415 12.65 18.91 23.36
N GLY A 416 13.43 17.85 23.15
CA GLY A 416 13.02 16.71 22.34
C GLY A 416 14.02 15.55 22.36
N ILE A 417 13.67 14.50 21.62
CA ILE A 417 14.48 13.32 21.39
C ILE A 417 14.56 13.02 19.89
N ASN A 418 15.75 12.63 19.45
CA ASN A 418 16.03 12.16 18.09
C ASN A 418 16.37 10.67 18.13
N ILE A 419 15.57 9.84 17.46
CA ILE A 419 15.75 8.39 17.42
C ILE A 419 16.62 8.03 16.21
N ASP A 420 17.86 7.59 16.45
CA ASP A 420 18.84 7.22 15.43
C ASP A 420 19.17 5.73 15.52
N LEU A 421 18.19 4.89 15.20
CA LEU A 421 18.33 3.43 15.26
C LEU A 421 18.50 2.86 13.86
N GLU A 422 19.72 2.50 13.52
CA GLU A 422 20.12 2.15 12.16
C GLU A 422 20.23 0.62 11.94
N LYS A 423 20.25 -0.20 13.01
CA LYS A 423 20.41 -1.67 12.94
C LYS A 423 19.10 -2.44 12.89
N ILE A 424 17.97 -1.78 12.63
CA ILE A 424 16.66 -2.45 12.54
C ILE A 424 16.62 -3.36 11.31
N ASP A 425 16.14 -4.59 11.49
CA ASP A 425 15.92 -5.55 10.40
C ASP A 425 14.43 -5.79 10.11
N THR A 426 14.13 -6.56 9.07
CA THR A 426 12.75 -6.87 8.67
C THR A 426 11.94 -7.54 9.79
N LYS A 427 12.57 -8.36 10.63
CA LYS A 427 11.89 -9.07 11.72
C LYS A 427 11.55 -8.11 12.86
N THR A 428 12.40 -7.11 13.10
CA THR A 428 12.31 -6.15 14.19
C THR A 428 11.46 -4.93 13.82
N GLY A 429 11.35 -4.58 12.54
CA GLY A 429 10.62 -3.41 12.04
C GLY A 429 9.22 -3.21 12.66
N PRO A 430 8.31 -4.19 12.66
CA PRO A 430 6.99 -4.04 13.27
C PRO A 430 7.03 -3.70 14.77
N HIS A 431 8.03 -4.20 15.48
CA HIS A 431 8.25 -3.96 16.90
C HIS A 431 8.84 -2.57 17.17
N TYR A 432 9.79 -2.15 16.34
CA TYR A 432 10.35 -0.80 16.37
C TYR A 432 9.28 0.27 16.08
N VAL A 433 8.43 0.03 15.08
CA VAL A 433 7.31 0.93 14.76
C VAL A 433 6.32 1.03 15.94
N GLN A 434 6.09 -0.08 16.65
CA GLN A 434 5.28 -0.05 17.87
C GLN A 434 5.97 0.73 19.00
N PHE A 435 7.28 0.63 19.16
CA PHE A 435 8.05 1.49 20.07
C PHE A 435 7.87 2.97 19.75
N LEU A 436 7.97 3.37 18.48
CA LEU A 436 7.76 4.78 18.07
C LEU A 436 6.34 5.27 18.39
N ARG A 437 5.32 4.43 18.16
CA ARG A 437 3.94 4.75 18.53
C ARG A 437 3.80 5.02 20.03
N GLU A 438 4.33 4.12 20.86
CA GLU A 438 4.29 4.23 22.33
C GLU A 438 5.09 5.43 22.84
N LEU A 439 6.30 5.63 22.32
CA LEU A 439 7.15 6.78 22.66
C LEU A 439 6.46 8.09 22.31
N SER A 440 5.80 8.16 21.16
CA SER A 440 5.13 9.38 20.70
C SER A 440 4.02 9.86 21.66
N ILE A 441 3.35 8.94 22.36
CA ILE A 441 2.36 9.30 23.39
C ILE A 441 3.07 10.04 24.53
N GLU A 442 4.17 9.47 25.03
CA GLU A 442 4.88 10.00 26.19
C GLU A 442 5.64 11.30 25.86
N THR A 443 6.21 11.45 24.67
CA THR A 443 6.83 12.73 24.26
C THR A 443 5.78 13.84 24.21
N ARG A 444 4.60 13.60 23.61
CA ARG A 444 3.51 14.59 23.58
C ARG A 444 2.99 14.97 24.95
N LYS A 445 2.78 13.99 25.84
CA LYS A 445 2.36 14.23 27.23
C LYS A 445 3.32 15.16 27.97
N ASN A 446 4.60 15.15 27.60
CA ASN A 446 5.66 15.96 28.21
C ASN A 446 6.05 17.20 27.38
N GLY A 447 5.38 17.47 26.26
CA GLY A 447 5.69 18.61 25.39
C GLY A 447 7.05 18.50 24.69
N LEU A 448 7.56 17.28 24.51
CA LEU A 448 8.84 16.99 23.86
C LEU A 448 8.62 16.75 22.36
N VAL A 449 9.50 17.29 21.53
CA VAL A 449 9.57 16.96 20.10
C VAL A 449 10.08 15.53 19.94
N LEU A 450 9.44 14.76 19.05
CA LEU A 450 9.95 13.46 18.58
C LEU A 450 10.43 13.57 17.14
N SER A 451 11.72 13.38 16.91
CA SER A 451 12.29 13.20 15.57
C SER A 451 12.89 11.80 15.40
N VAL A 452 12.93 11.30 14.16
CA VAL A 452 13.49 9.98 13.83
C VAL A 452 14.37 10.08 12.61
N ASP A 453 15.58 9.54 12.69
CA ASP A 453 16.53 9.46 11.58
C ASP A 453 16.16 8.27 10.67
N ASP A 454 16.10 8.55 9.38
CA ASP A 454 15.79 7.54 8.36
C ASP A 454 16.74 7.71 7.16
N TYR A 455 17.17 6.58 6.60
CA TYR A 455 17.84 6.57 5.30
C TYR A 455 16.92 7.05 4.19
N ALA A 456 17.53 7.49 3.07
CA ALA A 456 16.81 7.61 1.80
C ALA A 456 16.07 6.28 1.48
N PRO A 457 14.76 6.30 1.18
CA PRO A 457 13.98 5.07 1.07
C PRO A 457 14.44 4.19 -0.10
N ASN A 458 14.64 2.90 0.18
CA ASN A 458 14.89 1.84 -0.81
C ASN A 458 14.17 0.53 -0.41
N GLU A 459 14.19 -0.49 -1.27
CA GLU A 459 13.51 -1.77 -0.97
C GLU A 459 14.07 -2.48 0.26
N GLY A 460 15.36 -2.31 0.54
CA GLY A 460 16.06 -2.92 1.66
C GLY A 460 15.82 -2.26 3.01
N ASN A 461 15.04 -1.18 3.10
CA ASN A 461 14.75 -0.48 4.36
C ASN A 461 13.25 -0.17 4.58
N ARG A 462 12.35 -0.82 3.82
CA ARG A 462 10.89 -0.60 3.94
C ARG A 462 10.31 -0.98 5.31
N TYR A 463 11.02 -1.80 6.08
CA TYR A 463 10.61 -2.23 7.42
C TYR A 463 10.59 -1.09 8.45
N TYR A 464 11.19 0.07 8.16
CA TYR A 464 11.08 1.28 8.98
C TYR A 464 9.67 1.92 8.93
N ASN A 465 8.82 1.54 7.96
CA ASN A 465 7.45 2.05 7.82
C ASN A 465 7.35 3.59 7.87
N TYR A 466 8.00 4.25 6.91
CA TYR A 466 8.00 5.71 6.72
C TYR A 466 6.62 6.36 6.88
N LYS A 467 5.57 5.73 6.32
CA LYS A 467 4.19 6.22 6.45
C LYS A 467 3.77 6.38 7.91
N GLU A 468 4.02 5.36 8.73
CA GLU A 468 3.67 5.38 10.14
C GLU A 468 4.53 6.38 10.91
N GLN A 469 5.83 6.46 10.61
CA GLN A 469 6.72 7.47 11.19
C GLN A 469 6.26 8.90 10.88
N GLY A 470 5.87 9.17 9.64
CA GLY A 470 5.28 10.45 9.23
C GLY A 470 3.97 10.81 9.95
N LEU A 471 3.27 9.82 10.52
CA LEU A 471 2.13 10.06 11.40
C LEU A 471 2.59 10.37 12.83
N VAL A 472 3.42 9.50 13.41
CA VAL A 472 3.71 9.51 14.87
C VAL A 472 4.89 10.38 15.29
N ALA A 473 5.86 10.67 14.43
CA ALA A 473 6.93 11.61 14.71
C ALA A 473 6.50 13.04 14.35
N ASP A 474 7.10 14.02 15.00
CA ASP A 474 6.97 15.42 14.61
C ASP A 474 7.85 15.73 13.40
N TYR A 475 9.04 15.11 13.34
CA TYR A 475 9.96 15.22 12.21
C TYR A 475 10.55 13.88 11.78
N VAL A 476 10.68 13.70 10.47
CA VAL A 476 11.47 12.61 9.86
C VAL A 476 12.75 13.26 9.33
N MET A 477 13.87 12.88 9.93
CA MET A 477 15.20 13.40 9.65
C MET A 477 15.82 12.54 8.54
N LEU A 478 15.72 13.04 7.32
CA LEU A 478 16.13 12.27 6.16
C LEU A 478 17.64 12.39 5.96
N MET A 479 18.36 11.31 6.21
CA MET A 479 19.82 11.23 6.08
C MET A 479 20.23 11.21 4.61
N GLN A 480 20.44 12.40 4.03
CA GLN A 480 20.75 12.59 2.61
C GLN A 480 22.26 12.52 2.35
N TYR A 481 22.88 11.47 2.86
CA TYR A 481 24.30 11.17 2.67
C TYR A 481 24.56 9.66 2.65
N ASN A 482 25.81 9.28 2.39
CA ASN A 482 26.24 7.91 2.17
C ASN A 482 25.61 7.27 0.91
N GLU A 483 25.32 8.06 -0.12
CA GLU A 483 25.06 7.54 -1.48
C GLU A 483 26.22 6.62 -1.92
N HIS A 484 27.46 7.09 -1.69
CA HIS A 484 28.67 6.28 -1.70
C HIS A 484 29.38 6.34 -0.33
N TRP A 485 29.83 5.19 0.18
CA TRP A 485 30.43 5.01 1.50
C TRP A 485 31.66 4.09 1.42
N SER A 486 32.43 3.89 2.50
CA SER A 486 33.74 3.20 2.43
C SER A 486 33.73 1.78 1.82
N GLY A 487 32.58 1.10 1.80
CA GLY A 487 32.41 -0.22 1.20
C GLY A 487 31.71 -0.23 -0.16
N SER A 488 31.43 0.93 -0.76
CA SER A 488 30.88 1.05 -2.11
C SER A 488 31.96 1.39 -3.14
N ASP A 489 31.56 1.48 -4.41
CA ASP A 489 32.37 2.12 -5.43
C ASP A 489 32.56 3.61 -5.13
N ALA A 490 33.65 4.20 -5.65
CA ALA A 490 33.96 5.61 -5.47
C ALA A 490 32.89 6.52 -6.10
N GLY A 491 32.47 7.54 -5.37
CA GLY A 491 31.44 8.47 -5.82
C GLY A 491 31.14 9.56 -4.81
N SER A 492 30.13 10.37 -5.14
CA SER A 492 29.63 11.43 -4.28
C SER A 492 29.02 10.87 -2.99
N VAL A 493 29.20 11.58 -1.88
CA VAL A 493 28.50 11.23 -0.63
C VAL A 493 27.01 11.62 -0.70
N ALA A 494 26.68 12.66 -1.47
CA ALA A 494 25.33 13.22 -1.55
C ALA A 494 25.13 14.02 -2.84
N SER A 495 24.93 13.37 -3.99
CA SER A 495 24.62 14.07 -5.23
C SER A 495 23.29 14.84 -5.13
N ALA A 496 23.14 15.94 -5.90
CA ALA A 496 21.89 16.68 -5.95
C ALA A 496 20.70 15.80 -6.40
N THR A 497 20.93 14.88 -7.33
CA THR A 497 19.92 13.89 -7.77
C THR A 497 19.51 12.96 -6.64
N PHE A 498 20.46 12.47 -5.84
CA PHE A 498 20.17 11.64 -4.67
C PHE A 498 19.34 12.40 -3.64
N VAL A 499 19.73 13.64 -3.31
CA VAL A 499 19.00 14.52 -2.39
C VAL A 499 17.55 14.74 -2.85
N ALA A 500 17.36 15.13 -4.11
CA ALA A 500 16.03 15.37 -4.67
C ALA A 500 15.15 14.12 -4.64
N THR A 501 15.70 12.99 -5.08
CA THR A 501 14.97 11.72 -5.19
C THR A 501 14.66 11.13 -3.83
N GLY A 502 15.54 11.29 -2.84
CA GLY A 502 15.30 10.86 -1.47
C GLY A 502 14.06 11.53 -0.87
N ILE A 503 13.89 12.85 -1.07
CA ILE A 503 12.71 13.58 -0.61
C ILE A 503 11.46 13.08 -1.34
N ASP A 504 11.50 12.99 -2.67
CA ASP A 504 10.35 12.58 -3.49
C ASP A 504 9.87 11.16 -3.13
N ASN A 505 10.80 10.23 -2.91
CA ASN A 505 10.48 8.87 -2.49
C ASN A 505 9.89 8.82 -1.09
N THR A 506 10.38 9.66 -0.17
CA THR A 506 9.86 9.72 1.21
C THR A 506 8.43 10.24 1.23
N VAL A 507 8.14 11.27 0.44
CA VAL A 507 6.77 11.79 0.25
C VAL A 507 5.88 10.75 -0.43
N ALA A 508 6.37 10.04 -1.44
CA ALA A 508 5.63 8.98 -2.12
C ALA A 508 5.24 7.81 -1.19
N LEU A 509 6.00 7.59 -0.11
CA LEU A 509 5.67 6.61 0.94
C LEU A 509 4.70 7.14 1.99
N GLY A 510 4.25 8.39 1.90
CA GLY A 510 3.19 8.95 2.73
C GLY A 510 3.67 9.82 3.89
N VAL A 511 4.96 10.19 3.93
CA VAL A 511 5.45 11.21 4.88
C VAL A 511 5.06 12.60 4.36
N PRO A 512 4.36 13.44 5.16
CA PRO A 512 4.09 14.82 4.78
C PRO A 512 5.38 15.61 4.58
N GLU A 513 5.51 16.34 3.48
CA GLU A 513 6.68 17.17 3.17
C GLU A 513 7.06 18.11 4.32
N ASN A 514 6.07 18.75 4.94
CA ASN A 514 6.23 19.65 6.08
C ASN A 514 6.59 18.96 7.42
N LYS A 515 6.93 17.67 7.41
CA LYS A 515 7.56 16.94 8.51
C LYS A 515 8.97 16.46 8.18
N ILE A 516 9.43 16.61 6.94
CA ILE A 516 10.77 16.16 6.54
C ILE A 516 11.78 17.25 6.92
N VAL A 517 12.89 16.86 7.55
CA VAL A 517 14.08 17.71 7.71
C VAL A 517 15.22 17.03 6.95
N SER A 518 15.73 17.68 5.91
CA SER A 518 16.74 17.09 5.03
C SER A 518 18.14 17.27 5.61
N ILE A 519 18.85 16.19 5.91
CA ILE A 519 20.18 16.27 6.53
C ILE A 519 21.27 16.11 5.49
N LEU A 520 22.03 17.18 5.24
CA LEU A 520 23.13 17.22 4.29
C LEU A 520 24.47 16.92 4.97
N PRO A 521 25.44 16.31 4.27
CA PRO A 521 26.74 16.06 4.84
C PRO A 521 27.60 17.34 4.82
N PHE A 522 28.30 17.58 5.93
CA PHE A 522 29.42 18.52 6.01
C PHE A 522 30.75 17.80 5.79
N TYR A 523 30.72 16.63 5.17
CA TYR A 523 31.88 15.82 4.86
C TYR A 523 31.75 15.25 3.45
N THR A 524 32.88 14.87 2.90
CA THR A 524 32.97 14.07 1.68
C THR A 524 34.00 12.97 1.89
N ARG A 525 34.31 12.21 0.85
CA ARG A 525 35.29 11.14 0.86
C ARG A 525 36.44 11.44 -0.10
N ILE A 526 37.67 11.32 0.40
CA ILE A 526 38.85 11.19 -0.45
C ILE A 526 39.00 9.71 -0.76
N TRP A 527 38.81 9.35 -2.02
CA TRP A 527 38.92 7.98 -2.49
C TRP A 527 40.33 7.70 -2.98
N LYS A 528 40.83 6.51 -2.69
CA LYS A 528 42.11 6.01 -3.17
C LYS A 528 41.91 4.63 -3.77
N THR A 529 42.25 4.49 -5.04
CA THR A 529 42.33 3.20 -5.74
C THR A 529 43.79 2.87 -6.00
N GLU A 530 44.24 1.69 -5.55
CA GLU A 530 45.59 1.18 -5.80
C GLU A 530 45.50 -0.30 -6.19
N GLY A 531 45.90 -0.63 -7.42
CA GLY A 531 45.65 -1.95 -7.98
C GLY A 531 44.16 -2.24 -8.12
N ASN A 532 43.67 -3.29 -7.44
CA ASN A 532 42.25 -3.68 -7.41
C ASN A 532 41.56 -3.27 -6.10
N GLU A 533 42.26 -2.59 -5.19
CA GLU A 533 41.72 -2.16 -3.91
C GLU A 533 41.28 -0.70 -4.01
N THR A 534 40.05 -0.41 -3.57
CA THR A 534 39.55 0.94 -3.42
C THR A 534 39.15 1.14 -1.97
N GLY A 535 39.64 2.21 -1.36
CA GLY A 535 39.27 2.65 -0.03
C GLY A 535 39.02 4.15 -0.01
N SER A 536 38.54 4.67 1.11
CA SER A 536 38.33 6.10 1.28
C SER A 536 38.35 6.57 2.73
N ASP A 537 38.76 7.82 2.91
CA ASP A 537 38.73 8.54 4.17
C ASP A 537 37.65 9.62 4.14
N ALA A 538 36.81 9.67 5.17
CA ALA A 538 35.82 10.73 5.33
C ALA A 538 36.51 11.99 5.89
N VAL A 539 36.31 13.13 5.24
CA VAL A 539 36.94 14.41 5.60
C VAL A 539 35.95 15.57 5.49
N GLY A 540 36.12 16.60 6.32
CA GLY A 540 35.28 17.81 6.26
C GLY A 540 35.46 18.61 4.96
N MET A 541 34.56 19.55 4.72
CA MET A 541 34.47 20.36 3.50
C MET A 541 35.81 21.04 3.13
N ASP A 542 36.43 21.74 4.09
CA ASP A 542 37.69 22.46 3.87
C ASP A 542 38.88 21.52 3.64
N VAL A 543 38.88 20.35 4.28
CA VAL A 543 39.97 19.37 4.15
C VAL A 543 39.97 18.76 2.75
N ALA A 544 38.79 18.46 2.19
CA ALA A 544 38.68 17.96 0.82
C ALA A 544 39.14 18.99 -0.22
N THR A 545 38.73 20.25 -0.04
CA THR A 545 39.14 21.37 -0.90
C THR A 545 40.66 21.59 -0.84
N ALA A 546 41.23 21.56 0.37
CA ALA A 546 42.68 21.66 0.56
C ALA A 546 43.44 20.47 -0.05
N PHE A 547 42.89 19.26 0.03
CA PHE A 547 43.47 18.08 -0.60
C PHE A 547 43.54 18.24 -2.12
N ALA A 548 42.44 18.63 -2.77
CA ALA A 548 42.41 18.87 -4.21
C ALA A 548 43.45 19.90 -4.64
N ALA A 549 43.55 21.02 -3.91
CA ALA A 549 44.54 22.07 -4.18
C ALA A 549 45.99 21.58 -4.00
N ASN A 550 46.29 20.89 -2.90
CA ASN A 550 47.64 20.40 -2.59
C ASN A 550 48.15 19.37 -3.59
N HIS A 551 47.24 18.57 -4.15
CA HIS A 551 47.55 17.54 -5.15
C HIS A 551 47.38 18.04 -6.60
N SER A 552 47.10 19.34 -6.79
CA SER A 552 46.88 19.94 -8.12
C SER A 552 45.81 19.21 -8.95
N ILE A 553 44.76 18.74 -8.28
CA ILE A 553 43.63 18.07 -8.92
C ILE A 553 42.83 19.12 -9.70
N GLU A 554 42.63 18.90 -11.00
CA GLU A 554 41.74 19.73 -11.81
C GLU A 554 40.28 19.39 -11.47
N LEU A 555 39.59 20.35 -10.87
CA LEU A 555 38.19 20.22 -10.48
C LEU A 555 37.27 20.69 -11.59
N ASN A 556 36.30 19.86 -11.96
CA ASN A 556 35.27 20.17 -12.95
C ASN A 556 33.90 20.11 -12.30
N TRP A 557 33.06 21.10 -12.59
CA TRP A 557 31.68 21.12 -12.12
C TRP A 557 30.86 20.09 -12.90
N ASP A 558 30.10 19.27 -12.17
CA ASP A 558 29.11 18.36 -12.72
C ASP A 558 27.71 18.87 -12.33
N ASP A 559 26.90 19.21 -13.35
CA ASP A 559 25.55 19.75 -13.17
C ASP A 559 24.56 18.74 -12.57
N GLU A 560 24.76 17.44 -12.78
CA GLU A 560 23.88 16.38 -12.25
C GLU A 560 24.17 16.12 -10.77
N LEU A 561 25.46 16.14 -10.40
CA LEU A 561 25.88 16.00 -9.01
C LEU A 561 25.69 17.30 -8.22
N ALA A 562 25.68 18.44 -8.92
CA ALA A 562 25.86 19.78 -8.39
C ALA A 562 27.11 19.88 -7.50
N GLN A 563 28.24 19.39 -8.01
CA GLN A 563 29.51 19.32 -7.30
C GLN A 563 30.69 19.52 -8.23
N TYR A 564 31.75 20.11 -7.70
CA TYR A 564 33.06 19.94 -8.29
C TYR A 564 33.61 18.54 -8.00
N HIS A 565 34.15 17.87 -8.99
CA HIS A 565 34.84 16.60 -8.80
C HIS A 565 36.13 16.55 -9.63
N GLY A 566 37.07 15.71 -9.22
CA GLY A 566 38.33 15.55 -9.91
C GLY A 566 39.11 14.34 -9.45
N GLU A 567 40.15 14.01 -10.22
CA GLU A 567 41.04 12.88 -9.94
C GLU A 567 42.49 13.19 -10.30
N VAL A 568 43.40 12.47 -9.65
CA VAL A 568 44.84 12.51 -9.98
C VAL A 568 45.45 11.13 -9.77
N THR A 569 46.42 10.78 -10.61
CA THR A 569 47.23 9.57 -10.43
C THR A 569 48.62 9.95 -9.94
N GLU A 570 48.99 9.49 -8.75
CA GLU A 570 50.31 9.67 -8.16
C GLU A 570 50.96 8.31 -7.91
N GLY A 571 51.99 7.99 -8.71
CA GLY A 571 52.61 6.66 -8.67
C GLY A 571 51.62 5.57 -9.12
N SER A 572 51.37 4.59 -8.26
CA SER A 572 50.39 3.51 -8.47
C SER A 572 48.99 3.82 -7.96
N ALA A 573 48.79 4.93 -7.26
CA ALA A 573 47.53 5.28 -6.62
C ALA A 573 46.77 6.33 -7.44
N LYS A 574 45.47 6.09 -7.64
CA LYS A 574 44.51 7.05 -8.16
C LYS A 574 43.71 7.63 -7.01
N TYR A 575 43.73 8.95 -6.86
CA TYR A 575 42.89 9.68 -5.90
C TYR A 575 41.71 10.32 -6.61
N MET A 576 40.53 10.28 -5.99
CA MET A 576 39.30 10.91 -6.51
C MET A 576 38.59 11.65 -5.38
N VAL A 577 38.01 12.81 -5.70
CA VAL A 577 37.31 13.65 -4.71
C VAL A 577 36.10 14.32 -5.35
N TRP A 578 35.04 14.47 -4.54
CA TRP A 578 33.84 15.27 -4.83
C TRP A 578 33.74 16.33 -3.74
N ILE A 579 33.61 17.60 -4.12
CA ILE A 579 33.71 18.74 -3.22
C ILE A 579 32.32 19.15 -2.75
N GLU A 580 32.18 19.28 -1.44
CA GLU A 580 31.09 20.02 -0.79
C GLU A 580 31.62 21.42 -0.47
N ASP A 581 31.19 22.42 -1.23
CA ASP A 581 31.56 23.83 -1.07
C ASP A 581 30.32 24.74 -1.10
N GLU A 582 30.54 26.06 -1.19
CA GLU A 582 29.47 27.06 -1.28
C GLU A 582 28.51 26.78 -2.44
N ASP A 583 29.04 26.50 -3.63
CA ASP A 583 28.22 26.31 -4.83
C ASP A 583 27.40 25.02 -4.72
N SER A 584 28.03 23.92 -4.29
CA SER A 584 27.32 22.65 -4.09
C SER A 584 26.24 22.75 -3.02
N MET A 585 26.57 23.32 -1.86
CA MET A 585 25.66 23.42 -0.74
C MET A 585 24.46 24.33 -1.07
N LYS A 586 24.68 25.47 -1.73
CA LYS A 586 23.60 26.35 -2.19
C LYS A 586 22.69 25.67 -3.21
N ALA A 587 23.26 24.92 -4.16
CA ALA A 587 22.47 24.20 -5.16
C ALA A 587 21.55 23.15 -4.51
N LYS A 588 22.08 22.36 -3.57
CA LYS A 588 21.30 21.36 -2.83
C LYS A 588 20.27 21.99 -1.90
N LEU A 589 20.62 23.05 -1.18
CA LEU A 589 19.68 23.78 -0.33
C LEU A 589 18.53 24.40 -1.12
N ALA A 590 18.78 24.90 -2.33
CA ALA A 590 17.72 25.40 -3.21
C ALA A 590 16.74 24.29 -3.62
N ILE A 591 17.23 23.08 -3.88
CA ILE A 591 16.39 21.89 -4.12
C ILE A 591 15.57 21.58 -2.88
N VAL A 592 16.23 21.43 -1.72
CA VAL A 592 15.60 21.07 -0.44
C VAL A 592 14.51 22.08 -0.08
N ALA A 593 14.82 23.37 -0.03
CA ALA A 593 13.85 24.41 0.30
C ALA A 593 12.70 24.48 -0.71
N GLY A 594 12.97 24.24 -2.00
CA GLY A 594 11.96 24.19 -3.06
C GLY A 594 10.96 23.03 -2.96
N LYS A 595 11.23 22.03 -2.11
CA LYS A 595 10.34 20.86 -1.88
C LYS A 595 9.32 21.07 -0.75
N GLY A 596 9.29 22.25 -0.11
CA GLY A 596 8.34 22.54 0.97
C GLY A 596 8.60 21.75 2.26
N VAL A 597 9.83 21.26 2.44
CA VAL A 597 10.21 20.49 3.64
C VAL A 597 10.22 21.37 4.89
N ALA A 598 10.16 20.74 6.07
CA ALA A 598 10.12 21.44 7.35
C ALA A 598 11.44 22.14 7.73
N GLY A 599 12.55 21.76 7.11
CA GLY A 599 13.86 22.30 7.43
C GLY A 599 15.01 21.54 6.76
N ALA A 600 16.22 21.90 7.17
CA ALA A 600 17.44 21.20 6.78
C ALA A 600 18.41 21.11 7.96
N GLY A 601 19.25 20.08 7.95
CA GLY A 601 20.29 19.91 8.95
C GLY A 601 21.62 19.49 8.36
N GLY A 602 22.63 19.41 9.22
CA GLY A 602 24.00 19.10 8.83
C GLY A 602 24.63 18.01 9.68
N TRP A 603 25.15 16.96 9.03
CA TRP A 603 26.04 15.98 9.64
C TRP A 603 27.49 16.26 9.25
N ARG A 604 28.32 16.83 10.12
CA ARG A 604 28.01 17.26 11.48
C ARG A 604 28.78 18.51 11.86
N LEU A 605 28.34 19.17 12.94
CA LEU A 605 28.99 20.37 13.46
C LEU A 605 30.49 20.14 13.68
N GLY A 606 31.27 21.09 13.16
CA GLY A 606 32.74 21.09 13.18
C GLY A 606 33.39 20.62 11.87
N LEU A 607 32.62 20.13 10.89
CA LEU A 607 33.14 19.71 9.58
C LEU A 607 32.79 20.67 8.44
N GLU A 608 31.87 21.60 8.68
CA GLU A 608 31.42 22.57 7.68
C GLU A 608 32.44 23.68 7.42
N SER A 609 32.41 24.24 6.21
CA SER A 609 33.13 25.47 5.86
C SER A 609 32.47 26.71 6.49
N GLU A 610 33.25 27.78 6.63
CA GLU A 610 32.75 29.10 7.04
C GLU A 610 31.62 29.58 6.11
N GLY A 611 30.56 30.18 6.68
CA GLY A 611 29.41 30.67 5.92
C GLY A 611 28.32 29.63 5.63
N THR A 612 28.56 28.34 5.90
CA THR A 612 27.57 27.26 5.62
C THR A 612 26.18 27.56 6.18
N TRP A 613 26.10 27.99 7.44
CA TRP A 613 24.82 28.28 8.09
C TRP A 613 24.10 29.53 7.56
N ASP A 614 24.83 30.47 6.96
CA ASP A 614 24.22 31.61 6.28
C ASP A 614 23.52 31.15 5.00
N TRP A 615 24.05 30.14 4.31
CA TRP A 615 23.41 29.56 3.13
C TRP A 615 22.13 28.80 3.50
N PHE A 616 22.15 28.04 4.61
CA PHE A 616 20.94 27.40 5.16
C PHE A 616 19.87 28.45 5.47
N THR A 617 20.25 29.50 6.20
CA THR A 617 19.33 30.60 6.56
C THR A 617 18.75 31.28 5.32
N ALA A 618 19.59 31.60 4.33
CA ALA A 618 19.16 32.26 3.10
C ALA A 618 18.17 31.40 2.28
N ALA A 619 18.41 30.09 2.18
CA ALA A 619 17.54 29.18 1.43
C ALA A 619 16.13 29.15 2.02
N PHE A 620 16.01 29.01 3.34
CA PHE A 620 14.72 28.91 4.02
C PHE A 620 14.03 30.25 4.29
N ALA A 621 14.76 31.36 4.28
CA ALA A 621 14.15 32.70 4.28
C ALA A 621 13.48 33.05 2.94
N SER A 622 13.97 32.47 1.83
CA SER A 622 13.45 32.73 0.48
C SER A 622 12.26 31.86 0.06
N ALA A 623 12.02 30.77 0.80
CA ALA A 623 10.93 29.82 0.57
C ALA A 623 9.63 30.15 1.32
N GLN A 624 9.69 31.07 2.30
CA GLN A 624 8.54 31.69 2.96
C GLN A 624 8.02 32.88 2.16
#